data_AF-A0A7C2YU60-F1
#
_entry.id   AF-A0A7C2YU60-F1
#
_cell.length_a   1.000
_cell.length_b   1.000
_cell.length_c   1.000
_cell.angle_alpha   90.00
_cell.angle_beta   90.00
_cell.angle_gamma   90.00
#
_symmetry.space_group_name_H-M   'P 1'
#
loop_
_entity.id
_entity.type
_entity.pdbx_description
1 polymer ?
#
loop_
_entity_poly.entity_id
_entity_poly.type
_entity_poly.pdbx_seq_one_letter_code
_entity_poly.pdbx_strand_id
1 'polypeptide(L)' 'MKVATGTVVDGKVVVEGETLAEGETVTVLLRDDDETFELTSEEENEILESIAAIERGEFVSGEQLLERLRRFG' A
#
# COMPACT_ATOMS: atom_id res chain seq x y z
N MET A 1 -6.58 7.64 8.84
CA MET A 1 -6.22 7.21 7.48
C MET A 1 -7.25 6.23 6.95
N LYS A 2 -7.99 6.59 5.89
CA LYS A 2 -8.88 5.70 5.14
C LYS A 2 -8.23 5.35 3.80
N VAL A 3 -8.53 4.18 3.24
CA VAL A 3 -8.07 3.78 1.90
C VAL A 3 -9.30 3.74 1.00
N ALA A 4 -9.24 4.50 -0.08
CA ALA A 4 -10.27 4.52 -1.11
C ALA A 4 -9.63 4.28 -2.47
N THR A 5 -10.33 3.56 -3.34
CA THR A 5 -9.88 3.32 -4.72
C THR A 5 -10.41 4.45 -5.61
N GLY A 6 -9.56 4.95 -6.48
CA GLY A 6 -9.93 5.95 -7.48
C GLY A 6 -9.33 5.63 -8.84
N THR A 7 -9.93 6.20 -9.87
CA THR A 7 -9.45 6.11 -11.26
C THR A 7 -8.95 7.47 -11.72
N VAL A 8 -7.92 7.49 -12.56
CA VAL A 8 -7.42 8.75 -13.14
C VAL A 8 -8.26 9.14 -14.35
N VAL A 9 -8.86 10.33 -14.32
CA VAL A 9 -9.61 10.95 -15.43
C VAL A 9 -9.06 12.37 -15.63
N ASP A 10 -8.67 12.70 -16.86
CA ASP A 10 -8.06 14.01 -17.21
C ASP A 10 -6.88 14.42 -16.30
N GLY A 11 -6.04 13.44 -15.94
CA GLY A 11 -4.88 13.66 -15.05
C GLY A 11 -5.23 13.91 -13.59
N LYS A 12 -6.49 13.68 -13.18
CA LYS A 12 -6.97 13.83 -11.80
C LYS A 12 -7.44 12.50 -11.26
N VAL A 13 -7.13 12.20 -10.00
CA VAL A 13 -7.66 11.03 -9.30
C VAL A 13 -9.12 11.30 -8.92
N VAL A 14 -10.04 10.51 -9.47
CA VAL A 14 -11.46 10.51 -9.14
C VAL A 14 -11.72 9.32 -8.20
N VAL A 15 -12.03 9.61 -6.95
CA VAL A 15 -12.38 8.61 -5.93
C VAL A 15 -13.87 8.32 -6.01
N GLU A 16 -14.25 7.06 -6.22
CA GLU A 16 -15.66 6.67 -6.29
C GLU A 16 -16.21 6.32 -4.89
N GLY A 17 -17.44 6.74 -4.61
CA GLY A 17 -18.17 6.31 -3.40
C GLY A 17 -17.82 7.04 -2.09
N GLU A 18 -16.80 7.91 -2.05
CA GLU A 18 -16.52 8.78 -0.89
C GLU A 18 -16.48 10.26 -1.27
N THR A 19 -17.11 11.10 -0.44
CA THR A 19 -16.95 12.56 -0.48
C THR A 19 -15.80 12.96 0.42
N LEU A 20 -14.72 13.45 -0.17
CA LEU A 20 -13.60 14.05 0.55
C LEU A 20 -13.97 15.49 0.96
N ALA A 21 -13.63 15.87 2.19
CA ALA A 21 -13.96 17.20 2.69
C ALA A 21 -13.07 18.27 2.04
N GLU A 22 -13.63 19.46 1.82
CA GLU A 22 -12.82 20.59 1.36
C GLU A 22 -11.70 20.89 2.38
N GLY A 23 -10.47 21.05 1.88
CA GLY A 23 -9.29 21.29 2.71
C GLY A 23 -8.62 20.03 3.28
N GLU A 24 -9.14 18.83 2.99
CA GLU A 24 -8.52 17.58 3.43
C GLU A 24 -7.20 17.31 2.68
N THR A 25 -6.14 16.96 3.43
CA THR A 25 -4.85 16.56 2.84
C THR A 25 -4.90 15.07 2.52
N VAL A 26 -4.70 14.72 1.25
CA VAL A 26 -4.70 13.34 0.77
C VAL A 26 -3.31 12.92 0.28
N THR A 27 -2.98 11.66 0.51
CA THR A 27 -1.77 11.03 -0.04
C THR A 27 -2.18 10.07 -1.15
N VAL A 28 -1.64 10.27 -2.35
CA VAL A 28 -1.85 9.38 -3.50
C VAL A 28 -0.63 8.49 -3.63
N LEU A 29 -0.84 7.18 -3.60
CA LEU A 29 0.20 6.18 -3.87
C LEU A 29 0.08 5.77 -5.34
N LEU A 30 1.09 6.13 -6.14
CA LEU A 30 1.23 5.66 -7.50
C LEU A 30 2.14 4.44 -7.48
N ARG A 31 1.75 3.38 -8.18
CA ARG A 31 2.65 2.27 -8.45
C ARG A 31 3.58 2.73 -9.56
N ASP A 32 4.89 2.77 -9.31
CA ASP A 32 5.85 2.90 -10.40
C ASP A 32 5.72 1.69 -11.34
N ASP A 33 6.11 1.88 -12.60
CA ASP A 33 6.02 0.83 -13.64
C ASP A 33 6.69 -0.48 -13.19
N ASP A 34 6.44 -1.58 -13.90
CA ASP A 34 7.09 -2.89 -13.68
C ASP A 34 8.59 -2.84 -14.05
N GLU A 35 9.34 -1.93 -13.43
CA GLU A 35 10.78 -1.83 -13.55
C GLU A 35 11.40 -2.98 -12.76
N THR A 36 12.16 -3.82 -13.46
CA THR A 36 12.86 -4.94 -12.85
C THR A 36 14.06 -4.41 -12.06
N PHE A 37 14.17 -4.78 -10.80
CA PHE A 37 15.34 -4.51 -9.97
C PHE A 37 16.20 -5.78 -9.87
N GLU A 38 17.52 -5.58 -9.84
CA GLU A 38 18.49 -6.65 -9.57
C GLU A 38 18.54 -6.90 -8.06
N LEU A 39 18.58 -8.16 -7.67
CA LEU A 39 18.70 -8.58 -6.28
C LEU A 39 20.04 -9.27 -6.04
N THR A 40 20.66 -8.98 -4.90
CA THR A 40 21.70 -9.86 -4.35
C THR A 40 21.07 -11.17 -3.88
N SER A 41 21.87 -12.22 -3.76
CA SER A 41 21.38 -13.52 -3.24
C SER A 41 20.87 -13.43 -1.80
N GLU A 42 21.36 -12.46 -1.01
CA GLU A 42 20.89 -12.23 0.36
C GLU A 42 19.48 -11.62 0.36
N GLU A 43 19.26 -10.58 -0.44
CA GLU A 43 17.94 -9.93 -0.58
C GLU A 43 16.89 -10.89 -1.19
N GLU A 44 17.28 -11.71 -2.18
CA GLU A 44 16.40 -12.75 -2.72
C GLU A 44 15.97 -13.74 -1.63
N ASN A 45 16.92 -14.17 -0.79
CA ASN A 45 16.63 -15.09 0.31
C ASN A 45 15.72 -14.46 1.37
N GLU A 46 15.89 -13.17 1.69
CA GLU A 46 15.02 -12.42 2.60
C GLU A 46 13.57 -12.36 2.09
N ILE A 47 13.38 -12.11 0.79
CA ILE A 47 12.05 -12.09 0.18
C ILE A 47 11.41 -13.48 0.22
N LEU A 48 12.17 -14.54 -0.10
CA LEU A 48 11.68 -15.92 -0.03
C LEU A 48 11.28 -16.33 1.39
N GLU A 49 12.06 -15.92 2.41
CA GLU A 49 11.70 -16.13 3.81
C GLU A 49 10.40 -15.41 4.17
N SER A 50 10.24 -14.17 3.71
CA SER A 50 9.03 -13.36 3.93
C SER A 50 7.79 -13.99 3.30
N ILE A 51 7.91 -14.54 2.09
CA ILE A 51 6.83 -15.29 1.43
C ILE A 51 6.45 -16.51 2.26
N ALA A 52 7.44 -17.30 2.70
CA ALA A 52 7.19 -18.47 3.53
C ALA A 52 6.56 -18.09 4.88
N ALA A 53 6.90 -16.94 5.46
CA ALA A 53 6.27 -16.42 6.67
C ALA A 53 4.78 -16.14 6.45
N ILE A 54 4.42 -15.51 5.33
CA ILE A 54 3.01 -15.26 4.96
C ILE A 54 2.24 -16.58 4.84
N GLU A 55 2.83 -17.60 4.22
CA GLU A 55 2.22 -18.93 4.09
C GLU A 55 2.00 -19.62 5.45
N ARG A 56 2.89 -19.39 6.42
CA ARG A 56 2.74 -19.85 7.81
C ARG A 56 1.74 -19.02 8.62
N GLY A 57 1.18 -17.95 8.05
CA GLY A 57 0.27 -17.04 8.74
C GLY A 57 0.97 -15.98 9.59
N GLU A 58 2.27 -15.80 9.43
CA GLU A 58 3.08 -14.80 10.13
C GLU A 58 3.00 -13.45 9.41
N PHE A 59 1.79 -12.88 9.33
CA PHE A 59 1.53 -11.58 8.72
C PHE A 59 0.52 -10.76 9.52
N VAL A 60 0.40 -9.48 9.17
CA VAL A 60 -0.71 -8.63 9.61
C VAL A 60 -1.56 -8.25 8.41
N SER A 61 -2.88 -8.17 8.58
CA SER A 61 -3.75 -7.70 7.51
C SER A 61 -3.55 -6.21 7.25
N GLY A 62 -3.92 -5.75 6.05
CA GLY A 62 -3.89 -4.32 5.73
C GLY A 62 -4.71 -3.48 6.70
N GLU A 63 -5.88 -3.99 7.12
CA GLU A 63 -6.72 -3.32 8.13
C GLU A 63 -6.00 -3.18 9.48
N GLN A 64 -5.33 -4.25 9.94
CA GLN A 64 -4.56 -4.23 11.20
C GLN A 64 -3.38 -3.26 11.12
N LEU A 65 -2.69 -3.20 9.98
CA LEU A 65 -1.62 -2.23 9.76
C LEU A 65 -2.14 -0.79 9.83
N LEU A 66 -3.23 -0.50 9.12
CA LEU A 66 -3.85 0.84 9.12
C LEU A 66 -4.34 1.24 10.52
N GLU A 67 -4.89 0.31 11.29
CA GLU A 67 -5.27 0.57 12.68
C GLU A 67 -4.06 0.93 13.55
N ARG A 68 -2.95 0.20 13.41
CA ARG A 68 -1.71 0.49 14.15
C ARG A 68 -1.15 1.87 13.79
N LEU A 69 -1.11 2.21 12.50
CA LEU A 69 -0.64 3.53 12.05
C LEU A 69 -1.50 4.67 12.62
N ARG A 70 -2.83 4.49 12.73
CA ARG A 70 -3.71 5.48 13.38
C ARG A 70 -3.46 5.65 14.88
N ARG A 71 -2.88 4.63 15.54
CA ARG A 71 -2.62 4.65 16.99
C ARG A 71 -1.29 5.32 17.33
N PHE A 72 -0.32 5.30 16.41
CA PHE A 72 1.05 5.76 16.65
C PHE A 72 1.53 6.89 15.73
N GLY A 73 0.79 7.22 14.67
CA GLY A 73 1.04 8.39 13.80
C GLY A 73 0.20 9.59 14.22
#